data_AF-A0A392RR13-F1
#
_entry.id   AF-A0A392RR13-F1
#
_cell.length_a   1.000
_cell.length_b   1.000
_cell.length_c   1.000
_cell.angle_alpha   90.00
_cell.angle_beta   90.00
_cell.angle_gamma   90.00
#
_symmetry.space_group_name_H-M   'P 1'
#
loop_
_entity.id
_entity.type
_entity.pdbx_description
1 polymer ?
#
loop_
_entity_poly.entity_id
_entity_poly.type
_entity_poly.pdbx_seq_one_letter_code
_entity_poly.pdbx_strand_id
1 'polypeptide(L)'
;SRIESLKDRLAALDEKGGEGVLSEDEVLELHGVTSDIHSLSGLNDSISWQQSRSHWLKEGDANTKYFHTVLVSRRRGNVISSLQVGDSTVEGVTPIQYAVVSHFAAHFKNANVDRPAVDNLMF
;
A
#
# COMPACT_ATOMS: atom_id res chain seq x y z
N SER A 1 12.75 -8.21 -29.74
CA SER A 1 11.99 -6.96 -30.00
C SER A 1 12.78 -6.10 -30.97
N ARG A 2 12.16 -5.21 -31.75
CA ARG A 2 12.89 -4.28 -32.65
C ARG A 2 13.92 -3.44 -31.89
N ILE A 3 13.57 -2.97 -30.68
CA ILE A 3 14.48 -2.24 -29.79
C ILE A 3 15.70 -3.10 -29.42
N GLU A 4 15.49 -4.38 -29.13
CA GLU A 4 16.59 -5.30 -28.76
C GLU A 4 17.57 -5.49 -29.91
N SER A 5 17.05 -5.73 -31.13
CA SER A 5 17.88 -5.85 -32.32
C SER A 5 18.68 -4.56 -32.62
N LEU A 6 18.12 -3.39 -32.32
CA LEU A 6 18.83 -2.12 -32.46
C LEU A 6 19.90 -1.94 -31.37
N LYS A 7 19.65 -2.40 -30.14
CA LYS A 7 20.65 -2.40 -29.07
C LYS A 7 21.82 -3.33 -29.39
N ASP A 8 21.55 -4.51 -29.93
CA ASP A 8 22.59 -5.43 -30.40
C ASP A 8 23.44 -4.78 -31.51
N ARG A 9 22.77 -4.06 -32.43
CA ARG A 9 23.47 -3.33 -33.50
C ARG A 9 24.30 -2.16 -32.99
N LEU A 10 23.78 -1.41 -32.02
CA LEU A 10 24.51 -0.32 -31.36
C LEU A 10 25.75 -0.85 -30.64
N ALA A 11 25.61 -1.96 -29.90
CA ALA A 11 26.73 -2.60 -29.21
C ALA A 11 27.85 -3.03 -30.19
N ALA A 12 27.49 -3.57 -31.36
CA ALA A 12 28.46 -3.93 -32.39
C ALA A 12 29.20 -2.72 -32.99
N LEU A 13 28.51 -1.57 -33.14
CA LEU A 13 29.14 -0.32 -33.60
C LEU A 13 30.05 0.28 -32.52
N ASP A 14 29.64 0.22 -31.24
CA ASP A 14 30.44 0.69 -30.11
C ASP A 14 31.72 -0.15 -29.93
N GLU A 15 31.63 -1.48 -30.06
CA GLU A 15 32.79 -2.37 -30.02
C GLU A 15 33.79 -2.03 -31.13
N LYS A 16 33.28 -1.85 -32.36
CA LYS A 16 34.11 -1.44 -33.50
C LYS A 16 34.77 -0.08 -33.30
N GLY A 17 34.07 0.88 -32.71
CA GLY A 17 34.62 2.19 -32.36
C GLY A 17 35.66 2.16 -31.23
N GLY A 18 35.64 1.11 -30.40
CA GLY A 18 36.67 0.83 -29.41
C GLY A 18 37.96 0.26 -30.01
N GLU A 19 37.85 -0.49 -31.11
CA GLU A 19 38.99 -1.10 -31.82
C GLU A 19 39.66 -0.14 -32.82
N GLY A 20 38.99 0.93 -33.23
CA GLY A 20 39.53 1.90 -34.18
C GLY A 20 38.59 3.08 -34.48
N VAL A 21 39.01 3.94 -35.40
CA VAL A 21 38.20 5.09 -35.83
C VAL A 21 37.07 4.60 -36.75
N LEU A 22 35.83 4.95 -36.41
CA LEU A 22 34.65 4.67 -37.24
C LEU A 22 34.68 5.47 -38.54
N SER A 23 34.14 4.88 -39.61
CA SER A 23 33.91 5.62 -40.86
C SER A 23 32.78 6.64 -40.70
N GLU A 24 32.71 7.62 -41.62
CA GLU A 24 31.64 8.61 -41.62
C GLU A 24 30.25 7.94 -41.75
N ASP A 25 30.13 6.89 -42.58
CA ASP A 25 28.90 6.12 -42.73
C ASP A 25 28.50 5.40 -41.43
N GLU A 26 29.47 4.88 -40.68
CA GLU A 26 29.23 4.18 -39.41
C GLU A 26 28.82 5.14 -38.30
N VAL A 27 29.38 6.34 -38.28
CA VAL A 27 28.95 7.41 -37.36
C VAL A 27 27.51 7.83 -37.66
N LEU A 28 27.16 7.98 -38.94
CA LEU A 28 25.77 8.26 -39.34
C LEU A 28 24.81 7.13 -38.94
N GLU A 29 25.24 5.87 -39.12
CA GLU A 29 24.45 4.71 -38.68
C GLU A 29 24.25 4.72 -37.16
N LEU A 30 25.30 4.96 -36.38
CA LEU A 30 25.24 5.03 -34.91
C LEU A 30 24.23 6.07 -34.44
N HIS A 31 24.26 7.28 -35.02
CA HIS A 31 23.29 8.33 -34.72
C HIS A 31 21.86 7.91 -35.07
N GLY A 32 21.66 7.27 -36.23
CA GLY A 32 20.35 6.77 -36.66
C GLY A 32 19.81 5.70 -35.70
N VAL A 33 20.61 4.68 -35.38
CA VAL A 33 20.25 3.60 -34.46
C VAL A 33 19.91 4.14 -33.07
N THR A 34 20.72 5.08 -32.57
CA THR A 34 20.49 5.71 -31.26
C THR A 34 19.17 6.49 -31.24
N SER A 35 18.91 7.29 -32.28
CA SER A 35 17.65 8.03 -32.43
C SER A 35 16.43 7.11 -32.48
N ASP A 36 16.53 6.01 -33.21
CA ASP A 36 15.46 5.00 -33.33
C ASP A 36 15.18 4.33 -31.97
N ILE A 37 16.24 3.96 -31.22
CA ILE A 37 16.10 3.37 -29.89
C ILE A 37 15.37 4.33 -28.95
N HIS A 38 15.79 5.61 -28.90
CA HIS A 38 15.14 6.61 -28.05
C HIS A 38 13.67 6.80 -28.41
N SER A 39 13.38 6.94 -29.71
CA SER A 39 12.02 7.16 -30.20
C SER A 39 11.10 5.97 -29.88
N LEU A 40 11.57 4.75 -30.16
CA LEU A 40 10.81 3.52 -29.90
C LEU A 40 10.62 3.26 -28.40
N SER A 41 11.63 3.57 -27.58
CA SER A 41 11.52 3.42 -26.12
C SER A 41 10.48 4.39 -25.55
N GLY A 42 10.51 5.66 -25.97
CA GLY A 42 9.50 6.64 -25.55
C GLY A 42 8.06 6.27 -25.96
N LEU A 43 7.89 5.69 -27.15
CA LEU A 43 6.60 5.14 -27.58
C LEU A 43 6.17 3.95 -26.71
N ASN A 44 7.08 3.02 -26.42
CA ASN A 44 6.79 1.85 -25.58
C ASN A 44 6.38 2.25 -24.15
N ASP A 45 7.07 3.23 -23.57
CA ASP A 45 6.75 3.76 -22.24
C ASP A 45 5.38 4.44 -22.23
N SER A 46 5.08 5.22 -23.27
CA SER A 46 3.77 5.86 -23.44
C SER A 46 2.63 4.83 -23.53
N ILE A 47 2.83 3.76 -24.32
CA ILE A 47 1.86 2.66 -24.45
C ILE A 47 1.70 1.94 -23.11
N SER A 48 2.81 1.61 -22.45
CA SER A 48 2.80 0.91 -21.16
C SER A 48 2.08 1.73 -20.09
N TRP A 49 2.31 3.04 -20.06
CA TRP A 49 1.60 3.96 -19.16
C TRP A 49 0.09 3.99 -19.43
N GLN A 50 -0.31 4.09 -20.70
CA GLN A 50 -1.73 4.07 -21.09
C GLN A 50 -2.40 2.75 -20.71
N GLN A 51 -1.73 1.62 -20.93
CA GLN A 51 -2.22 0.29 -20.57
C GLN A 51 -2.36 0.15 -19.06
N SER A 52 -1.34 0.54 -18.28
CA SER A 52 -1.39 0.53 -16.82
C SER A 52 -2.54 1.37 -16.29
N ARG A 53 -2.73 2.59 -16.81
CA ARG A 53 -3.85 3.46 -16.46
C ARG A 53 -5.21 2.83 -16.80
N SER A 54 -5.33 2.21 -17.98
CA SER A 54 -6.55 1.51 -18.38
C SER A 54 -6.87 0.32 -17.47
N HIS A 55 -5.84 -0.47 -17.11
CA HIS A 55 -5.97 -1.56 -16.15
C HIS A 55 -6.42 -1.05 -14.78
N TRP A 56 -5.77 -0.01 -14.25
CA TRP A 56 -6.18 0.61 -12.98
C TRP A 56 -7.64 1.06 -13.02
N LEU A 57 -8.08 1.71 -14.11
CA LEU A 57 -9.46 2.19 -14.24
C LEU A 57 -10.48 1.04 -14.31
N LYS A 58 -10.11 -0.10 -14.89
CA LYS A 58 -10.97 -1.29 -15.00
C LYS A 58 -11.01 -2.09 -13.71
N GLU A 59 -9.86 -2.27 -13.07
CA GLU A 59 -9.69 -3.15 -11.90
C GLU A 59 -9.92 -2.40 -10.58
N GLY A 60 -9.81 -1.07 -10.59
CA GLY A 60 -9.90 -0.22 -9.41
C GLY A 60 -8.75 -0.43 -8.43
N ASP A 61 -8.95 -0.02 -7.18
CA ASP A 61 -8.05 -0.39 -6.07
C ASP A 61 -8.31 -1.84 -5.65
N ALA A 62 -7.82 -2.80 -6.44
CA ALA A 62 -7.85 -4.21 -6.10
C ALA A 62 -6.87 -4.58 -4.97
N ASN A 63 -6.34 -3.61 -4.21
CA ASN A 63 -5.58 -3.87 -2.98
C ASN A 63 -6.45 -3.86 -1.72
N THR A 64 -7.74 -4.17 -1.86
CA THR A 64 -8.62 -4.41 -0.72
C THR A 64 -8.16 -5.60 0.13
N LYS A 65 -7.39 -6.56 -0.42
CA LYS A 65 -6.90 -7.74 0.31
C LYS A 65 -6.08 -7.39 1.55
N TYR A 66 -5.18 -6.41 1.45
CA TYR A 66 -4.37 -5.97 2.60
C TYR A 66 -5.26 -5.36 3.68
N PHE A 67 -6.08 -4.38 3.32
CA PHE A 67 -6.97 -3.70 4.26
C PHE A 67 -8.03 -4.63 4.84
N HIS A 68 -8.59 -5.55 4.05
CA HIS A 68 -9.49 -6.59 4.54
C HIS A 68 -8.78 -7.51 5.54
N THR A 69 -7.54 -7.91 5.28
CA THR A 69 -6.77 -8.74 6.22
C THR A 69 -6.53 -8.01 7.54
N VAL A 70 -6.14 -6.73 7.48
CA VAL A 70 -5.95 -5.87 8.65
C VAL A 70 -7.26 -5.71 9.43
N LEU A 71 -8.37 -5.43 8.75
CA LEU A 71 -9.70 -5.28 9.36
C LEU A 71 -10.20 -6.59 9.99
N VAL A 72 -10.02 -7.73 9.33
CA VAL A 72 -10.38 -9.06 9.86
C VAL A 72 -9.56 -9.39 11.10
N SER A 73 -8.26 -9.12 11.09
CA SER A 73 -7.39 -9.31 12.26
C SER A 73 -7.84 -8.46 13.44
N ARG A 74 -8.11 -7.17 13.21
CA ARG A 74 -8.65 -6.26 14.23
C ARG A 74 -10.01 -6.72 14.75
N ARG A 75 -10.91 -7.15 13.85
CA ARG A 75 -12.23 -7.68 14.24
C ARG A 75 -12.09 -8.91 15.12
N ARG A 76 -11.19 -9.84 14.79
CA ARG A 76 -10.93 -11.04 15.61
C ARG A 76 -10.36 -10.67 16.99
N GLY A 77 -9.44 -9.71 17.06
CA GLY A 77 -8.85 -9.27 18.34
C GLY A 77 -9.81 -8.48 19.23
N ASN A 78 -10.77 -7.76 18.64
CA ASN A 78 -11.71 -6.91 19.38
C ASN A 78 -13.02 -7.62 19.75
N VAL A 79 -13.23 -8.87 19.30
CA VAL A 79 -14.41 -9.64 19.69
C VAL A 79 -14.24 -10.11 21.14
N ILE A 80 -15.16 -9.69 22.00
CA ILE A 80 -15.30 -10.22 23.35
C ILE A 80 -16.15 -11.49 23.24
N SER A 81 -15.51 -12.66 23.27
CA SER A 81 -16.20 -13.96 23.15
C SER A 81 -16.82 -14.43 24.46
N SER A 82 -16.19 -14.07 25.58
CA SER A 82 -16.63 -14.39 26.93
C SER A 82 -16.23 -13.27 27.88
N LEU A 83 -16.97 -13.13 28.98
CA LEU A 83 -16.73 -12.14 30.01
C LEU A 83 -16.93 -12.78 31.39
N GLN A 84 -15.99 -12.57 32.30
CA GLN A 84 -16.14 -13.03 33.67
C GLN A 84 -16.88 -11.97 34.51
N VAL A 85 -17.95 -12.38 35.18
CA VAL A 85 -18.77 -11.53 36.05
C VAL A 85 -18.88 -12.22 37.41
N GLY A 86 -18.08 -11.75 38.38
CA GLY A 86 -17.90 -12.45 39.65
C GLY A 86 -17.28 -13.84 39.43
N ASP A 87 -17.97 -14.88 39.92
CA ASP A 87 -17.53 -16.28 39.82
C ASP A 87 -18.08 -17.01 38.59
N SER A 88 -18.81 -16.31 37.71
CA SER A 88 -19.45 -16.90 36.53
C SER A 88 -18.91 -16.31 35.23
N THR A 89 -18.69 -17.17 34.24
CA THR A 89 -18.35 -16.77 32.87
C THR A 89 -19.63 -16.64 32.07
N VAL A 90 -19.86 -15.49 31.44
CA VAL A 90 -20.95 -15.28 30.49
C VAL A 90 -20.41 -15.33 29.06
N GLU A 91 -21.15 -16.00 28.18
CA GLU A 91 -20.83 -16.14 26.76
C GLU A 91 -22.00 -15.70 25.90
N GLY A 92 -21.70 -15.31 24.66
CA GLY A 92 -22.69 -14.85 23.70
C GLY A 92 -22.99 -13.35 23.79
N VAL A 93 -23.49 -12.79 22.68
CA VAL A 93 -23.64 -11.34 22.49
C VAL A 93 -24.61 -10.73 23.51
N THR A 94 -25.80 -11.29 23.65
CA THR A 94 -26.84 -10.71 24.53
C THR A 94 -26.44 -10.73 26.01
N PRO A 95 -25.94 -11.84 26.58
CA PRO A 95 -25.50 -11.86 27.98
C PRO A 95 -24.32 -10.94 28.25
N ILE A 96 -23.33 -10.88 27.36
CA ILE A 96 -22.17 -9.97 27.47
C ILE A 96 -22.63 -8.51 27.44
N GLN A 97 -23.50 -8.15 26.49
CA GLN A 97 -24.05 -6.78 26.42
C GLN A 97 -24.78 -6.38 27.70
N TYR A 98 -25.64 -7.27 28.21
CA TYR A 98 -26.37 -7.02 29.46
C TYR A 98 -25.41 -6.83 30.64
N ALA A 99 -24.41 -7.70 30.79
CA ALA A 99 -23.42 -7.62 31.85
C ALA A 99 -22.64 -6.29 31.83
N VAL A 100 -22.17 -5.88 30.65
CA VAL A 100 -21.44 -4.61 30.46
C VAL A 100 -22.32 -3.41 30.83
N VAL A 101 -23.54 -3.34 30.28
CA VAL A 101 -24.47 -2.24 30.55
C VAL A 101 -24.81 -2.16 32.04
N SER A 102 -25.14 -3.30 32.66
CA SER A 102 -25.51 -3.36 34.08
C SER A 102 -24.36 -2.94 34.99
N HIS A 103 -23.13 -3.41 34.71
CA HIS A 103 -21.93 -3.02 35.44
C HIS A 103 -21.72 -1.50 35.41
N PHE A 104 -21.70 -0.90 34.22
CA PHE A 104 -21.46 0.54 34.10
C PHE A 104 -22.63 1.37 34.64
N ALA A 105 -23.87 0.93 34.47
CA ALA A 105 -25.03 1.61 35.05
C ALA A 105 -24.94 1.66 36.58
N ALA A 106 -24.50 0.59 37.25
CA ALA A 106 -24.24 0.59 38.69
C ALA A 106 -23.03 1.45 39.05
N HIS A 107 -21.93 1.31 38.31
CA HIS A 107 -20.70 2.06 38.56
C HIS A 107 -20.91 3.58 38.49
N PHE A 108 -21.66 4.08 37.50
CA PHE A 108 -21.92 5.51 37.36
C PHE A 108 -22.96 6.04 38.34
N LYS A 109 -23.82 5.18 38.92
CA LYS A 109 -24.73 5.55 40.01
C LYS A 109 -24.04 5.68 41.35
N ASN A 110 -22.91 5.00 41.54
CA ASN A 110 -22.13 5.03 42.79
C ASN A 110 -21.21 6.26 42.92
N ALA A 111 -21.36 7.27 42.06
CA ALA A 111 -20.58 8.50 42.11
C ALA A 111 -21.14 9.49 43.15
N ASN A 112 -20.98 9.17 44.43
CA ASN A 112 -20.87 10.19 45.49
C ASN A 112 -19.49 10.06 46.15
N VAL A 113 -18.45 10.03 45.30
CA VAL A 113 -17.08 10.15 45.78
C VAL A 113 -16.88 11.63 46.07
N ASP A 114 -16.76 11.97 47.35
CA ASP A 114 -16.37 13.30 47.80
C ASP A 114 -14.99 13.59 47.21
N ARG A 115 -14.98 14.26 46.06
CA ARG A 115 -13.78 14.53 45.29
C ARG A 115 -13.11 15.71 45.99
N PRO A 116 -11.93 15.54 46.60
CA PRO A 116 -11.27 16.64 47.28
C PRO A 116 -11.08 17.79 46.28
N ALA A 117 -11.76 18.89 46.55
CA ALA A 117 -11.64 20.10 45.76
C ALA A 117 -10.24 20.69 45.99
N VAL A 118 -9.59 21.13 44.92
CA VAL A 118 -8.25 21.71 45.00
C VAL A 118 -8.40 23.19 45.37
N ASP A 119 -8.90 23.44 46.58
CA ASP A 119 -9.30 24.78 47.02
C ASP A 119 -8.11 25.66 47.47
N ASN A 120 -6.88 25.14 47.40
CA ASN A 120 -5.68 25.79 47.95
C ASN A 120 -4.54 25.99 46.94
N LEU A 121 -4.82 26.02 45.63
CA LEU A 121 -3.82 26.48 44.66
C LEU A 121 -3.96 28.00 44.48
N MET A 122 -3.03 28.73 45.10
CA MET A 122 -2.79 30.15 44.80
C MET A 122 -2.00 30.22 43.50
N PHE A 123 -2.59 30.82 42.45
CA PHE A 123 -1.89 31.18 41.20
C PHE A 123 -1.29 32.58 41.32
#